data_AF-A0A944C9S7-F1
#
_entry.id   AF-A0A944C9S7-F1
#
_cell.length_a   1.000
_cell.length_b   1.000
_cell.length_c   1.000
_cell.angle_alpha   90.00
_cell.angle_beta   90.00
_cell.angle_gamma   90.00
#
_symmetry.space_group_name_H-M   'P 1'
#
loop_
_entity.id
_entity.type
_entity.pdbx_description
1 polymer ?
#
loop_
_entity_poly.entity_id
_entity_poly.type
_entity_poly.pdbx_seq_one_letter_code
_entity_poly.pdbx_strand_id
1 'polypeptide(L)' 'MEAIPSPIDIKALTHAELERLLVDDLGQAKFRVKQVEQWLWQKGVGSFDEMTNLSKDLRAQLAAACTLQLPTIVTRQC' A
#
# COMPACT_ATOMS: atom_id res chain seq x y z
N MET A 1 -20.58 4.70 17.01
CA MET A 1 -19.79 3.57 16.48
C MET A 1 -19.67 3.80 14.99
N GLU A 2 -18.79 4.73 14.60
CA GLU A 2 -18.65 5.13 13.20
C GLU A 2 -17.78 4.08 12.49
N ALA A 3 -18.42 3.21 11.72
CA ALA A 3 -17.74 2.35 10.76
C ALA A 3 -17.36 3.22 9.57
N ILE A 4 -16.08 3.57 9.47
CA ILE A 4 -15.49 4.05 8.21
C ILE A 4 -14.84 2.81 7.58
N PRO A 5 -15.27 2.36 6.39
CA PRO A 5 -14.48 1.39 5.64
C PRO A 5 -13.24 2.13 5.14
N SER A 6 -12.24 2.22 6.01
CA SER A 6 -10.95 2.82 5.71
C SER A 6 -10.33 2.02 4.58
N PRO A 7 -9.90 2.66 3.48
CA PRO A 7 -9.17 1.96 2.45
C PRO A 7 -7.88 1.38 3.08
N ILE A 8 -7.52 0.16 2.68
CA ILE A 8 -6.52 -0.64 3.39
C ILE A 8 -5.17 0.09 3.39
N ASP A 9 -4.72 0.48 4.58
CA ASP A 9 -3.41 1.09 4.80
C ASP A 9 -2.32 0.04 4.58
N ILE A 10 -1.65 0.11 3.43
CA ILE A 10 -0.56 -0.84 3.12
C ILE A 10 0.60 -0.76 4.12
N LYS A 11 0.74 0.37 4.84
CA LYS A 11 1.73 0.55 5.93
C LYS A 11 1.31 -0.14 7.23
N ALA A 12 0.01 -0.39 7.42
CA ALA A 12 -0.52 -1.12 8.56
C ALA A 12 -0.50 -2.64 8.32
N LEU A 13 -0.36 -3.07 7.05
CA LEU A 13 -0.25 -4.48 6.70
C LEU A 13 1.08 -5.07 7.13
N THR A 14 1.03 -6.29 7.64
CA THR A 14 2.21 -7.09 7.93
C THR A 14 2.87 -7.63 6.66
N HIS A 15 4.14 -8.01 6.73
CA HIS A 15 4.87 -8.65 5.61
C HIS A 15 4.07 -9.79 4.97
N ALA A 16 3.43 -10.63 5.79
CA ALA A 16 2.67 -11.78 5.31
C ALA A 16 1.40 -11.38 4.53
N GLU A 17 0.72 -10.30 4.94
CA GLU A 17 -0.45 -9.79 4.24
C GLU A 17 -0.06 -9.09 2.93
N LEU A 18 1.05 -8.35 2.95
CA LEU A 18 1.61 -7.72 1.76
C LEU A 18 2.08 -8.79 0.75
N GLU A 19 2.74 -9.85 1.22
CA GLU A 19 3.11 -10.99 0.37
C GLU A 19 1.86 -11.64 -0.23
N ARG A 20 0.81 -11.91 0.56
CA ARG A 20 -0.44 -12.48 0.04
C ARG A 20 -1.09 -11.60 -1.03
N LEU A 21 -1.26 -10.31 -0.78
CA LEU A 21 -1.87 -9.43 -1.78
C LEU A 21 -1.04 -9.37 -3.07
N LEU A 22 0.28 -9.29 -2.97
CA LEU A 22 1.12 -9.25 -4.16
C LEU A 22 1.24 -10.61 -4.87
N VAL A 23 1.30 -11.72 -4.15
CA VAL A 23 1.54 -13.05 -4.73
C VAL A 23 0.22 -13.73 -5.13
N ASP A 24 -0.77 -13.75 -4.24
CA ASP A 24 -2.05 -14.43 -4.45
C ASP A 24 -3.02 -13.58 -5.31
N ASP A 25 -3.20 -12.29 -4.98
CA ASP A 25 -4.14 -11.42 -5.71
C ASP A 25 -3.55 -10.90 -7.02
N LEU A 26 -2.28 -10.47 -6.99
CA LEU A 26 -1.63 -9.79 -8.12
C LEU A 26 -0.70 -10.70 -8.95
N GLY A 27 -0.46 -11.94 -8.52
CA GLY A 27 0.41 -12.89 -9.22
C GLY A 27 1.88 -12.43 -9.36
N GLN A 28 2.32 -11.48 -8.53
CA GLN A 28 3.67 -10.93 -8.56
C GLN A 28 4.66 -11.83 -7.84
N ALA A 29 5.92 -11.77 -8.27
CA ALA A 29 6.96 -12.55 -7.64
C ALA A 29 7.33 -12.02 -6.23
N LYS A 30 7.71 -12.94 -5.33
CA LYS A 30 8.10 -12.62 -3.94
C LYS A 30 9.21 -11.57 -3.82
N PHE A 31 10.06 -11.39 -4.84
CA PHE A 31 11.08 -10.34 -4.80
C PHE A 31 10.48 -8.93 -4.96
N ARG A 32 9.33 -8.78 -5.64
CA ARG A 32 8.61 -7.50 -5.75
C ARG A 32 8.05 -7.08 -4.39
N VAL A 33 7.60 -8.03 -3.57
CA VAL A 33 7.17 -7.82 -2.17
C VAL A 33 8.28 -7.12 -1.40
N LYS A 34 9.50 -7.68 -1.41
CA LYS A 34 10.66 -7.07 -0.75
C LYS A 34 10.99 -5.66 -1.26
N GLN A 35 10.85 -5.41 -2.57
CA GLN A 35 11.05 -4.05 -3.09
C GLN A 35 10.01 -3.08 -2.53
N VAL A 36 8.72 -3.44 -2.58
CA VAL A 36 7.63 -2.61 -2.06
C VAL A 36 7.79 -2.36 -0.56
N GLU A 37 8.15 -3.39 0.19
CA GLU A 37 8.42 -3.32 1.62
C GLU A 37 9.61 -2.41 1.94
N GLN A 38 10.69 -2.47 1.15
CA GLN A 38 11.83 -1.56 1.28
C GLN A 38 11.40 -0.11 1.01
N TRP A 39 10.53 0.15 0.03
CA TRP A 39 9.98 1.49 -0.20
C TRP A 39 9.11 1.97 0.96
N LEU A 40 8.28 1.08 1.52
CA LEU A 40 7.40 1.41 2.65
C LEU A 40 8.17 1.66 3.95
N TRP A 41 9.15 0.81 4.27
CA TRP A 41 9.84 0.82 5.56
C TRP A 41 11.13 1.64 5.55
N GLN A 42 11.90 1.64 4.45
CA GLN A 42 13.14 2.43 4.37
C GLN A 42 12.94 3.82 3.78
N LYS A 43 12.16 3.93 2.70
CA LYS A 43 11.92 5.22 2.06
C LYS A 43 10.75 5.96 2.68
N GLY A 44 9.82 5.24 3.33
CA GLY A 44 8.66 5.85 3.97
C GLY A 44 7.72 6.51 2.98
N VAL A 45 7.63 6.01 1.74
CA VAL A 45 6.84 6.67 0.69
C VAL A 45 5.37 6.79 1.07
N GLY A 46 4.78 7.92 0.68
CA GLY A 46 3.37 8.23 0.90
C GLY A 46 2.52 8.01 -0.34
N SER A 47 3.11 7.52 -1.44
CA SER A 47 2.40 7.26 -2.69
C SER A 47 3.08 6.17 -3.51
N PHE A 48 2.27 5.36 -4.19
CA PHE A 48 2.78 4.35 -5.12
C PHE A 48 3.56 4.97 -6.28
N ASP A 49 3.25 6.22 -6.66
CA ASP A 49 3.92 6.91 -7.76
C ASP A 49 5.41 7.22 -7.47
N GLU A 50 5.77 7.37 -6.19
CA GLU A 50 7.15 7.56 -5.76
C GLU A 50 8.01 6.29 -5.95
N MET A 51 7.37 5.12 -6.05
CA MET A 51 8.04 3.84 -6.30
C MET A 51 8.40 3.72 -7.79
N THR A 52 9.32 4.57 -8.25
CA THR A 52 9.77 4.62 -9.66
C THR A 52 10.42 3.33 -10.15
N ASN A 53 10.91 2.50 -9.22
CA ASN A 53 11.50 1.18 -9.48
C ASN A 53 10.44 0.08 -9.73
N LEU A 54 9.15 0.41 -9.68
CA LEU A 54 8.05 -0.50 -10.02
C LEU A 54 7.47 -0.17 -11.40
N SER A 55 7.08 -1.22 -12.11
CA SER A 55 6.35 -1.14 -13.38
C SER A 55 5.03 -0.40 -13.21
N LYS A 56 4.59 0.33 -14.25
CA LYS A 56 3.31 1.08 -14.25
C LYS A 56 2.10 0.18 -13.92
N ASP A 57 2.12 -1.04 -14.42
CA ASP A 57 1.08 -2.05 -14.15
C ASP A 57 0.94 -2.34 -12.65
N LEU A 58 2.05 -2.63 -11.98
CA LEU A 58 2.06 -2.93 -10.55
C LEU A 58 1.60 -1.73 -9.71
N ARG A 59 1.98 -0.51 -10.10
CA ARG A 59 1.47 0.72 -9.46
C ARG A 59 -0.04 0.86 -9.61
N ALA A 60 -0.58 0.60 -10.80
CA ALA A 60 -2.02 0.69 -11.04
C ALA A 60 -2.79 -0.34 -10.20
N GLN A 61 -2.29 -1.58 -10.15
CA GLN A 61 -2.94 -2.62 -9.37
C GLN A 61 -2.85 -2.36 -7.85
N LEU A 62 -1.70 -1.91 -7.35
CA LEU A 62 -1.56 -1.50 -5.95
C LEU A 62 -2.44 -0.31 -5.58
N ALA A 63 -2.56 0.69 -6.47
CA ALA A 63 -3.43 1.85 -6.25
C ALA A 63 -4.92 1.49 -6.30
N ALA A 64 -5.29 0.40 -6.97
CA ALA A 64 -6.65 -0.12 -6.98
C ALA A 64 -6.98 -0.94 -5.73
N ALA A 65 -6.02 -1.73 -5.22
CA ALA A 65 -6.23 -2.62 -4.08
C ALA A 65 -5.98 -1.96 -2.71
N CYS A 66 -5.03 -1.03 -2.64
CA CYS A 66 -4.58 -0.42 -1.40
C CYS A 66 -4.47 1.11 -1.55
N THR A 67 -4.54 1.81 -0.42
CA THR A 67 -4.24 3.25 -0.39
C THR A 67 -3.03 3.53 0.49
N LEU A 68 -2.21 4.47 0.04
CA LEU A 68 -1.08 5.03 0.78
C LEU A 68 -1.45 6.39 1.42
N GLN A 69 -2.74 6.67 1.58
CA GLN A 69 -3.17 7.90 2.23
C GLN A 69 -2.88 7.81 3.73
N LEU A 70 -1.92 8.61 4.20
CA LEU A 70 -1.92 9.00 5.60
C LEU A 70 -3.34 9.52 5.92
N PRO A 71 -3.93 9.12 7.06
CA PRO A 71 -5.23 9.65 7.44
C PRO A 71 -5.07 11.17 7.50
N THR A 72 -5.68 11.86 6.55
CA THR A 72 -6.03 13.26 6.73
C THR A 72 -6.94 13.26 7.93
N ILE A 73 -6.39 13.65 9.09
CA ILE A 73 -7.16 13.99 10.28
C ILE A 73 -8.24 14.96 9.83
N VAL A 74 -9.44 14.42 9.59
CA VAL A 74 -10.63 15.23 9.42
C VAL A 74 -10.96 15.68 10.84
N THR A 75 -10.36 16.79 11.25
CA THR A 75 -10.79 17.53 12.41
C THR A 75 -12.28 17.80 12.22
N ARG A 76 -13.12 17.04 12.93
CA ARG A 76 -14.51 17.43 13.16
C ARG A 76 -14.47 18.78 13.86
N GLN A 77 -14.77 19.83 13.11
CA GLN A 77 -15.10 21.11 13.69
C GLN A 77 -16.58 21.04 14.13
N CYS A 78 -16.81 21.45 15.38
CA CYS A 78 -18.08 21.64 16.10
C CYS A 78 -18.60 20.44 16.88
#